data_AF-E0SPC9-F1
#
_entry.id   AF-E0SPC9-F1
#
_cell.length_a   1.000
_cell.length_b   1.000
_cell.length_c   1.000
_cell.angle_alpha   90.00
_cell.angle_beta   90.00
_cell.angle_gamma   90.00
#
_symmetry.space_group_name_H-M   'P 1'
#
loop_
_entity.id
_entity.type
_entity.pdbx_description
1 polymer ?
#
loop_
_entity_poly.entity_id
_entity_poly.type
_entity_poly.pdbx_seq_one_letter_code
_entity_poly.pdbx_strand_id
1 'polypeptide(L)'
;MCVEKVVILQDFDEARIYVTLAFAFLVFIGLSSIIAVAVQLAFYSYISPAPLKPQLDREDLPISSRLGIFSPLYLFPVASIVFALIVELSCLKPLKRNVIPKKRMFITITMLGYVFGAILTGILLTLAYQKIYKK
;
A
#
# COMPACT_ATOMS: atom_id res chain seq x y z
N MET A 1 -27.45 -33.95 -4.90
CA MET A 1 -26.36 -33.29 -5.64
C MET A 1 -26.77 -31.85 -5.95
N CYS A 2 -26.45 -30.88 -5.08
CA CYS A 2 -26.68 -29.45 -5.33
C CYS A 2 -25.89 -28.55 -4.34
N VAL A 3 -24.72 -29.02 -3.87
CA VAL A 3 -23.96 -28.34 -2.80
C VAL A 3 -22.85 -27.45 -3.40
N GLU A 4 -22.33 -27.79 -4.58
CA GLU A 4 -21.20 -27.06 -5.18
C GLU A 4 -21.48 -25.59 -5.47
N LYS A 5 -22.70 -25.23 -5.89
CA LYS A 5 -22.99 -23.84 -6.30
C LYS A 5 -22.99 -22.86 -5.13
N VAL A 6 -23.44 -23.30 -3.96
CA VAL A 6 -23.46 -22.48 -2.73
C VAL A 6 -22.06 -22.35 -2.15
N VAL A 7 -21.29 -23.44 -2.14
CA VAL A 7 -19.88 -23.43 -1.67
C VAL A 7 -19.01 -22.51 -2.52
N ILE A 8 -19.15 -22.58 -3.86
CA ILE A 8 -18.41 -21.69 -4.76
C ILE A 8 -18.80 -20.22 -4.55
N LEU A 9 -20.07 -19.91 -4.30
CA LEU A 9 -20.49 -18.54 -4.01
C LEU A 9 -19.94 -18.02 -2.67
N GLN A 10 -20.02 -18.85 -1.63
CA GLN A 10 -19.53 -18.50 -0.29
C GLN A 10 -18.01 -18.28 -0.26
N ASP A 11 -17.23 -19.12 -0.94
CA ASP A 11 -15.77 -18.94 -1.04
C ASP A 11 -15.39 -17.66 -1.79
N PHE A 12 -16.20 -17.23 -2.77
CA PHE A 12 -16.01 -15.96 -3.48
C PHE A 12 -16.36 -14.75 -2.61
N ASP A 13 -17.40 -14.85 -1.79
CA ASP A 13 -17.78 -13.79 -0.85
C ASP A 13 -16.71 -13.61 0.23
N GLU A 14 -16.17 -14.71 0.79
CA GLU A 14 -15.04 -14.66 1.72
C GLU A 14 -13.78 -14.08 1.06
N ALA A 15 -13.44 -14.52 -0.15
CA ALA A 15 -12.31 -13.96 -0.88
C ALA A 15 -12.47 -12.45 -1.15
N ARG A 16 -13.70 -11.99 -1.45
CA ARG A 16 -14.01 -10.57 -1.61
C ARG A 16 -13.77 -9.80 -0.31
N ILE A 17 -14.15 -10.35 0.84
CA ILE A 17 -13.91 -9.73 2.15
C ILE A 17 -12.39 -9.57 2.38
N TYR A 18 -11.61 -10.62 2.17
CA TYR A 18 -10.15 -10.56 2.36
C TYR A 18 -9.47 -9.54 1.42
N VAL A 19 -9.87 -9.50 0.14
CA VAL A 19 -9.33 -8.51 -0.82
C VAL A 19 -9.77 -7.09 -0.46
N THR A 20 -10.99 -6.91 0.06
CA THR A 20 -11.48 -5.60 0.52
C THR A 20 -10.69 -5.13 1.75
N LEU A 21 -10.43 -6.03 2.70
CA LEU A 21 -9.60 -5.74 3.86
C LEU A 21 -8.16 -5.39 3.44
N ALA A 22 -7.57 -6.15 2.51
CA ALA A 22 -6.24 -5.86 1.98
C ALA A 22 -6.17 -4.48 1.32
N PHE A 23 -7.18 -4.12 0.53
CA PHE A 23 -7.33 -2.79 -0.05
C PHE A 23 -7.43 -1.70 1.02
N ALA A 24 -8.29 -1.89 2.02
CA ALA A 24 -8.45 -0.93 3.12
C ALA A 24 -7.16 -0.72 3.90
N PHE A 25 -6.40 -1.79 4.18
CA PHE A 25 -5.08 -1.71 4.82
C PHE A 25 -4.08 -0.91 3.99
N LEU A 26 -4.00 -1.15 2.68
CA LEU A 26 -3.12 -0.40 1.79
C LEU A 26 -3.44 1.09 1.76
N VAL A 27 -4.73 1.44 1.70
CA VAL A 27 -5.18 2.83 1.76
C VAL A 27 -4.85 3.46 3.10
N PHE A 28 -5.08 2.75 4.21
CA PHE A 28 -4.74 3.22 5.54
C PHE A 28 -3.25 3.47 5.70
N ILE A 29 -2.39 2.54 5.25
CA ILE A 29 -0.92 2.70 5.26
C ILE A 29 -0.50 3.88 4.38
N GLY A 30 -1.06 4.02 3.19
CA GLY A 30 -0.81 5.15 2.30
C GLY A 30 -1.18 6.50 2.92
N LEU A 31 -2.36 6.61 3.52
CA LEU A 31 -2.82 7.86 4.14
C LEU A 31 -2.04 8.20 5.41
N SER A 32 -1.81 7.22 6.29
CA SER A 32 -1.03 7.42 7.52
C SER A 32 0.41 7.82 7.23
N SER A 33 1.03 7.25 6.18
CA SER A 33 2.37 7.66 5.75
C SER A 33 2.39 9.07 5.15
N ILE A 34 1.37 9.47 4.37
CA ILE A 34 1.23 10.87 3.93
C ILE A 34 1.16 11.82 5.14
N ILE A 35 0.34 11.50 6.14
CA ILE A 35 0.20 12.31 7.35
C ILE A 35 1.52 12.38 8.10
N ALA A 36 2.21 11.25 8.28
CA ALA A 36 3.52 11.21 8.95
C ALA A 36 4.55 12.11 8.25
N VAL A 37 4.59 12.08 6.93
CA VAL A 37 5.46 12.93 6.13
C VAL A 37 5.06 14.40 6.21
N ALA A 38 3.76 14.71 6.17
CA ALA A 38 3.27 16.09 6.33
C ALA A 38 3.58 16.66 7.73
N VAL A 39 3.46 15.84 8.78
CA VAL A 39 3.86 16.19 10.15
C VAL A 39 5.37 16.40 10.21
N GLN A 40 6.17 15.49 9.66
CA GLN A 40 7.63 15.68 9.58
C GLN A 40 7.98 16.98 8.85
N LEU A 41 7.34 17.28 7.72
CA LEU A 41 7.53 18.56 7.03
C LEU A 41 7.17 19.73 7.94
N ALA A 42 5.99 19.73 8.57
CA ALA A 42 5.56 20.83 9.44
C ALA A 42 6.51 21.08 10.62
N PHE A 43 7.04 20.03 11.25
CA PHE A 43 7.92 20.15 12.40
C PHE A 43 9.40 20.36 12.04
N TYR A 44 9.90 19.78 10.94
CA TYR A 44 11.29 19.97 10.49
C TYR A 44 11.48 21.17 9.55
N SER A 45 10.41 21.70 8.94
CA SER A 45 10.43 22.99 8.23
C SER A 45 10.32 24.18 9.18
N TYR A 46 10.11 23.94 10.48
CA TYR A 46 10.29 24.96 11.49
C TYR A 46 11.78 25.31 11.54
N ILE A 47 12.14 26.33 10.75
CA ILE A 47 13.37 27.09 10.91
C ILE A 47 13.38 27.50 12.38
N SER A 48 14.15 26.79 13.20
CA SER A 48 14.51 27.26 14.53
C SER A 48 14.95 28.71 14.34
N PRO A 49 14.34 29.72 15.01
CA PRO A 49 14.82 31.09 14.89
C PRO A 49 16.29 31.03 15.29
N ALA A 50 17.16 31.14 14.31
CA ALA A 50 18.58 31.01 14.53
C ALA A 50 18.92 32.04 15.61
N PRO A 51 19.51 31.65 16.76
CA PRO A 51 20.14 32.66 17.60
C PRO A 51 21.11 33.37 16.67
N LEU A 52 21.04 34.70 16.61
CA LEU A 52 21.92 35.56 15.81
C LEU A 52 23.38 35.24 16.11
N LYS A 53 23.92 34.20 15.47
CA LYS A 53 25.33 33.89 15.44
C LYS A 53 25.83 34.41 14.09
N PRO A 54 26.89 35.24 14.09
CA PRO A 54 27.42 35.80 12.87
C PRO A 54 27.79 34.65 11.93
N GLN A 55 27.25 34.70 10.72
CA GLN A 55 27.50 33.75 9.62
C GLN A 55 28.94 33.93 9.12
N LEU A 56 29.89 33.33 9.81
CA LEU A 56 31.21 33.02 9.25
C LEU A 56 31.26 31.49 9.11
N ASP A 57 31.53 31.01 7.89
CA ASP A 57 31.78 29.60 7.54
C ASP A 57 30.58 28.64 7.50
N ARG A 58 29.52 29.00 6.76
CA ARG A 58 28.60 27.99 6.18
C ARG A 58 28.54 28.14 4.67
N GLU A 59 29.71 28.05 4.05
CA GLU A 59 29.78 27.67 2.65
C GLU A 59 29.43 26.18 2.52
N ASP A 60 28.54 25.92 1.57
CA ASP A 60 28.53 24.73 0.70
C ASP A 60 28.00 23.39 1.21
N LEU A 61 26.73 23.36 1.62
CA LEU A 61 25.91 22.17 1.33
C LEU A 61 24.66 22.59 0.55
N PRO A 62 24.55 22.23 -0.74
CA PRO A 62 23.40 22.63 -1.55
C PRO A 62 22.12 22.03 -0.98
N ILE A 63 21.02 22.77 -1.11
CA ILE A 63 19.66 22.40 -0.65
C ILE A 63 19.25 21.00 -1.16
N SER A 64 19.77 20.59 -2.31
CA SER A 64 19.61 19.24 -2.88
C SER A 64 20.14 18.12 -1.98
N SER A 65 21.23 18.32 -1.23
CA SER A 65 21.78 17.35 -0.27
C SER A 65 20.87 17.15 0.94
N ARG A 66 20.12 18.20 1.34
CA ARG A 66 19.12 18.10 2.42
C ARG A 66 17.83 17.44 1.96
N LEU A 67 17.45 17.58 0.69
CA LEU A 67 16.28 16.93 0.08
C LEU A 67 16.54 15.47 -0.34
N GLY A 68 17.79 15.09 -0.62
CA GLY A 68 18.14 13.75 -1.12
C GLY A 68 17.84 12.60 -0.16
N ILE A 69 17.84 12.85 1.16
CA ILE A 69 17.50 11.84 2.19
C ILE A 69 15.97 11.67 2.32
N PHE A 70 15.17 12.65 1.88
CA PHE A 70 13.71 12.58 1.98
C PHE A 70 13.04 11.89 0.78
N SER A 71 13.75 11.69 -0.34
CA SER A 71 13.21 11.06 -1.55
C SER A 71 12.60 9.66 -1.35
N PRO A 72 13.19 8.74 -0.56
CA PRO A 72 12.61 7.41 -0.33
C PRO A 72 11.33 7.46 0.52
N LEU A 73 11.22 8.43 1.43
CA LEU A 73 10.09 8.57 2.37
C LEU A 73 8.80 9.00 1.66
N TYR A 74 8.89 9.74 0.54
CA TYR A 74 7.72 10.07 -0.29
C TYR A 74 7.34 8.95 -1.27
N LEU A 75 8.29 8.11 -1.67
CA LEU A 75 8.02 7.00 -2.59
C LEU A 75 7.14 5.93 -1.97
N PHE A 76 7.30 5.68 -0.67
CA PHE A 76 6.55 4.64 0.04
C PHE A 76 5.02 4.89 0.14
N PRO A 77 4.54 6.09 0.53
CA PRO A 77 3.11 6.43 0.48
C PRO A 77 2.52 6.31 -0.93
N VAL A 78 3.23 6.85 -1.92
CA VAL A 78 2.77 6.85 -3.32
C VAL A 78 2.69 5.43 -3.85
N ALA A 79 3.71 4.60 -3.61
CA ALA A 79 3.71 3.20 -4.00
C ALA A 79 2.56 2.41 -3.36
N SER A 80 2.27 2.66 -2.08
CA SER A 80 1.16 1.99 -1.37
C SER A 80 -0.21 2.32 -1.98
N ILE A 81 -0.44 3.59 -2.35
CA ILE A 81 -1.69 4.04 -2.97
C ILE A 81 -1.82 3.52 -4.40
N VAL A 82 -0.75 3.60 -5.20
CA VAL A 82 -0.72 3.03 -6.55
C VAL A 82 -1.00 1.52 -6.49
N PHE A 83 -0.41 0.84 -5.52
CA PHE A 83 -0.63 -0.58 -5.32
C PHE A 83 -2.07 -0.90 -4.89
N ALA A 84 -2.68 -0.09 -4.03
CA ALA A 84 -4.10 -0.19 -3.68
C ALA A 84 -5.01 -0.10 -4.92
N LEU A 85 -4.72 0.84 -5.83
CA LEU A 85 -5.45 0.97 -7.09
C LEU A 85 -5.30 -0.27 -7.98
N ILE A 86 -4.09 -0.84 -8.06
CA ILE A 86 -3.85 -2.08 -8.82
C ILE A 86 -4.69 -3.23 -8.23
N VAL A 87 -4.72 -3.38 -6.90
CA VAL A 87 -5.54 -4.40 -6.20
C VAL A 87 -7.03 -4.18 -6.49
N GLU A 88 -7.50 -2.94 -6.47
CA GLU A 88 -8.89 -2.62 -6.77
C GLU A 88 -9.28 -3.00 -8.20
N LEU A 89 -8.48 -2.57 -9.19
CA LEU A 89 -8.77 -2.79 -10.60
C LEU A 89 -8.62 -4.26 -11.01
N SER A 90 -7.62 -4.94 -10.46
CA SER A 90 -7.19 -6.27 -10.93
C SER A 90 -7.77 -7.42 -10.14
N CYS A 91 -8.17 -7.19 -8.89
CA CYS A 91 -8.72 -8.23 -8.01
C CYS A 91 -10.14 -7.88 -7.58
N LEU A 92 -10.35 -6.70 -6.97
CA LEU A 92 -11.63 -6.37 -6.34
C LEU A 92 -12.77 -6.15 -7.34
N LYS A 93 -12.55 -5.39 -8.43
CA LYS A 93 -13.56 -5.17 -9.48
C LYS A 93 -13.98 -6.47 -10.18
N PRO A 94 -13.06 -7.37 -10.59
CA PRO A 94 -13.42 -8.69 -11.11
C PRO A 94 -14.22 -9.52 -10.10
N LEU A 95 -13.77 -9.57 -8.84
CA LEU A 95 -14.47 -10.31 -7.78
C LEU A 95 -15.88 -9.76 -7.52
N LYS A 96 -16.09 -8.44 -7.60
CA LYS A 96 -17.42 -7.80 -7.52
C LYS A 96 -18.36 -8.20 -8.66
N ARG A 97 -17.79 -8.52 -9.82
CA ARG A 97 -18.52 -9.02 -11.00
C ARG A 97 -18.61 -10.54 -11.07
N ASN A 98 -18.18 -11.25 -10.00
CA ASN A 98 -18.09 -12.72 -9.94
C ASN A 98 -17.19 -13.32 -11.03
N VAL A 99 -16.18 -12.57 -11.47
CA VAL A 99 -15.19 -13.00 -12.46
C VAL A 99 -13.89 -13.36 -11.74
N ILE A 100 -13.35 -14.54 -12.04
CA ILE A 100 -12.06 -14.99 -11.49
C ILE A 100 -10.94 -14.14 -12.09
N PRO A 101 -10.11 -13.46 -11.27
CA PRO A 101 -8.96 -12.71 -11.77
C PRO A 101 -7.92 -13.64 -12.42
N LYS A 102 -6.95 -13.08 -13.15
CA LYS A 102 -5.90 -13.91 -13.75
C LYS A 102 -4.94 -14.42 -12.66
N LYS A 103 -4.76 -15.75 -12.56
CA LYS A 103 -3.94 -16.41 -11.53
C LYS A 103 -2.53 -15.83 -11.40
N ARG A 104 -1.81 -15.66 -12.53
CA ARG A 104 -0.46 -15.07 -12.55
C ARG A 104 -0.44 -13.66 -11.97
N MET A 105 -1.41 -12.84 -12.37
CA MET A 105 -1.54 -11.46 -11.89
C MET A 105 -1.83 -11.40 -10.39
N PHE A 106 -2.70 -12.28 -9.90
CA PHE A 106 -3.02 -12.37 -8.48
C PHE A 106 -1.81 -12.77 -7.63
N ILE A 107 -0.99 -13.72 -8.10
CA ILE A 107 0.26 -14.12 -7.42
C ILE A 107 1.24 -12.94 -7.37
N THR A 108 1.44 -12.24 -8.49
CA THR A 108 2.31 -11.06 -8.54
C THR A 108 1.84 -9.98 -7.57
N ILE A 109 0.52 -9.71 -7.53
CA ILE A 109 -0.07 -8.77 -6.58
C ILE A 109 0.16 -9.28 -5.14
N THR A 110 -0.01 -10.56 -4.86
CA THR A 110 0.23 -11.09 -3.51
C THR A 110 1.68 -10.88 -3.07
N MET A 111 2.66 -11.18 -3.94
CA MET A 111 4.08 -10.95 -3.67
C MET A 111 4.39 -9.47 -3.45
N LEU A 112 3.86 -8.59 -4.31
CA LEU A 112 4.00 -7.15 -4.13
C LEU A 112 3.32 -6.65 -2.85
N GLY A 113 2.22 -7.27 -2.43
CA GLY A 113 1.54 -6.97 -1.17
C GLY A 113 2.41 -7.24 0.05
N TYR A 114 3.25 -8.29 0.02
CA TYR A 114 4.24 -8.52 1.08
C TYR A 114 5.34 -7.45 1.12
N VAL A 115 5.74 -6.92 -0.04
CA VAL A 115 6.81 -5.92 -0.15
C VAL A 115 6.31 -4.52 0.22
N PHE A 116 5.13 -4.12 -0.27
CA PHE A 116 4.64 -2.75 -0.18
C PHE A 116 3.51 -2.56 0.85
N GLY A 117 2.68 -3.58 1.07
CA GLY A 117 1.49 -3.49 1.92
C GLY A 117 1.67 -3.95 3.36
N ALA A 118 2.91 -4.19 3.79
CA ALA A 118 3.24 -4.93 4.98
C ALA A 118 2.76 -6.41 4.94
N ILE A 119 3.33 -7.22 5.84
CA ILE A 119 3.11 -8.68 5.93
C ILE A 119 1.61 -9.03 5.97
N LEU A 120 0.79 -8.19 6.62
CA LEU A 120 -0.63 -8.45 6.82
C LEU A 120 -1.43 -8.39 5.52
N THR A 121 -1.11 -7.46 4.61
CA THR A 121 -1.75 -7.38 3.28
C THR A 121 -1.41 -8.60 2.43
N GLY A 122 -0.15 -9.06 2.46
CA GLY A 122 0.28 -10.28 1.79
C GLY A 122 -0.45 -11.53 2.30
N ILE A 123 -0.65 -11.65 3.62
CA ILE A 123 -1.41 -12.75 4.23
C ILE A 123 -2.87 -12.74 3.76
N LEU A 124 -3.54 -11.58 3.81
CA LEU A 124 -4.93 -11.45 3.37
C LEU A 124 -5.12 -11.83 1.89
N LEU A 125 -4.22 -11.36 1.02
CA LEU A 125 -4.21 -11.74 -0.38
C LEU A 125 -3.94 -13.24 -0.57
N THR A 126 -3.04 -13.82 0.22
CA THR A 126 -2.76 -15.27 0.17
C THR A 126 -3.98 -16.10 0.58
N LEU A 127 -4.72 -15.70 1.61
CA LEU A 127 -5.97 -16.35 2.01
C LEU A 127 -7.03 -16.27 0.90
N ALA A 128 -7.19 -15.09 0.30
CA ALA A 128 -8.07 -14.90 -0.85
C ALA A 128 -7.66 -15.79 -2.04
N TYR A 129 -6.35 -15.90 -2.31
CA TYR A 129 -5.83 -16.76 -3.37
C TYR A 129 -6.14 -18.23 -3.11
N GLN A 130 -5.97 -18.71 -1.88
CA GLN A 130 -6.30 -20.09 -1.53
C GLN A 130 -7.78 -20.38 -1.76
N LYS A 131 -8.66 -19.46 -1.34
CA LYS A 131 -10.11 -19.60 -1.54
C LYS A 131 -10.54 -19.58 -3.00
N ILE A 132 -9.88 -18.77 -3.84
CA ILE A 132 -10.25 -18.67 -5.27
C ILE A 132 -9.67 -19.82 -6.11
N TYR A 133 -8.42 -20.25 -5.85
CA TYR A 133 -7.67 -21.11 -6.78
C TYR A 133 -7.24 -22.46 -6.21
N LYS A 134 -7.28 -22.65 -4.89
CA LYS A 134 -6.87 -23.90 -4.25
C LYS A 134 -8.13 -24.62 -3.75
N LYS A 135 -8.78 -25.31 -4.69
CA LYS A 135 -9.73 -26.38 -4.38
C LYS A 135 -8.97 -27.66 -4.04
#